data_AF-A0A2V7XKI0-F1
#
_entry.id   AF-A0A2V7XKI0-F1
#
_cell.length_a   1.000
_cell.length_b   1.000
_cell.length_c   1.000
_cell.angle_alpha   90.00
_cell.angle_beta   90.00
_cell.angle_gamma   90.00
#
_symmetry.space_group_name_H-M   'P 1'
#
loop_
_entity.id
_entity.type
_entity.pdbx_description
1 polymer ?
#
loop_
_entity_poly.entity_id
_entity_poly.type
_entity_poly.pdbx_seq_one_letter_code
_entity_poly.pdbx_strand_id
1 'polypeptide(L)'
;MRVDDGQVIISLQHIDKSLGGKPVLRDMSVDVKQGESLVIVGGSGQGKSVTLKHMIGLMQPDDGHVYVLGEDLCCLEAKELNRFRR
;
A
#
# COMPACT_ATOMS: atom_id res chain seq x y z
N MET A 1 -9.51 -0.31 -30.38
CA MET A 1 -9.70 0.44 -29.11
C MET A 1 -8.72 -0.13 -28.11
N ARG A 2 -7.51 0.44 -28.02
CA ARG A 2 -6.55 0.10 -26.97
C ARG A 2 -6.67 1.21 -25.94
N VAL A 3 -7.26 0.91 -24.79
CA VAL A 3 -7.21 1.79 -23.63
C VAL A 3 -5.81 1.57 -23.07
N ASP A 4 -4.95 2.58 -23.19
CA ASP A 4 -3.70 2.65 -22.43
C ASP A 4 -4.08 2.86 -20.96
N ASP A 5 -4.55 1.80 -20.30
CA ASP A 5 -4.65 1.75 -18.85
C ASP A 5 -3.26 1.41 -18.34
N GLY A 6 -2.51 2.45 -17.96
CA GLY A 6 -1.13 2.33 -17.50
C GLY A 6 -0.95 1.21 -16.47
N GLN A 7 0.21 0.55 -16.53
CA GLN A 7 0.57 -0.56 -15.65
C GLN A 7 0.40 -0.16 -14.17
N VAL A 8 -0.32 -0.98 -13.38
CA VAL A 8 -0.39 -0.80 -11.92
C VAL A 8 0.99 -1.07 -11.33
N ILE A 9 1.55 -0.08 -10.63
CA ILE A 9 2.88 -0.15 -10.02
C ILE A 9 2.82 -0.26 -8.50
N ILE A 10 1.70 0.13 -7.88
CA ILE A 10 1.44 -0.09 -6.46
C ILE A 10 0.00 -0.57 -6.34
N SER A 11 -0.22 -1.67 -5.61
CA SER A 11 -1.57 -2.20 -5.32
C SER A 11 -1.65 -2.58 -3.86
N LEU A 12 -2.62 -2.03 -3.15
CA LEU A 12 -3.00 -2.43 -1.81
C LEU A 12 -4.31 -3.19 -1.94
N GLN A 13 -4.36 -4.41 -1.44
CA GLN A 13 -5.52 -5.30 -1.58
C GLN A 13 -6.00 -5.73 -0.20
N HIS A 14 -7.25 -5.38 0.12
CA HIS A 14 -7.94 -5.80 1.34
C HIS A 14 -7.16 -5.47 2.62
N ILE A 15 -6.59 -4.27 2.70
CA ILE A 15 -5.71 -3.89 3.80
C ILE A 15 -6.51 -3.60 5.07
N ASP A 16 -6.28 -4.43 6.08
CA ASP A 16 -6.67 -4.20 7.46
C ASP A 16 -5.46 -3.79 8.29
N LYS A 17 -5.64 -2.76 9.13
CA LYS A 17 -4.60 -2.36 10.08
C LYS A 17 -5.18 -1.79 11.36
N SER A 18 -4.71 -2.30 12.49
CA SER A 18 -4.94 -1.78 13.82
C SER A 18 -3.65 -1.24 14.44
N LEU A 19 -3.76 -0.11 15.15
CA LEU A 19 -2.66 0.46 15.94
C LEU A 19 -3.14 0.62 17.39
N GLY A 20 -2.41 0.02 18.33
CA GLY A 20 -2.81 0.04 19.75
C GLY A 20 -4.19 -0.55 20.00
N GLY A 21 -4.58 -1.58 19.24
CA GLY A 21 -5.89 -2.23 19.33
C GLY A 21 -7.06 -1.47 18.68
N LYS A 22 -6.81 -0.29 18.10
CA LYS A 22 -7.85 0.47 17.37
C LYS A 22 -7.70 0.25 15.86
N PRO A 23 -8.78 -0.15 15.14
CA PRO A 23 -8.75 -0.26 13.70
C PRO A 23 -8.58 1.11 13.04
N VAL A 24 -7.59 1.23 12.18
CA VAL A 24 -7.20 2.44 11.43
C VAL A 24 -7.54 2.29 9.95
N LEU A 25 -7.26 1.13 9.35
CA LEU A 25 -7.68 0.74 8.01
C LEU A 25 -8.57 -0.50 8.12
N ARG A 26 -9.61 -0.58 7.29
CA ARG A 26 -10.57 -1.70 7.25
C ARG A 26 -10.85 -2.04 5.80
N ASP A 27 -10.44 -3.22 5.35
CA ASP A 27 -10.66 -3.72 3.99
C ASP A 27 -10.36 -2.66 2.89
N MET A 28 -9.25 -1.94 3.02
CA MET A 28 -8.91 -0.85 2.11
C MET A 28 -8.17 -1.38 0.88
N SER A 29 -8.70 -1.10 -0.31
CA SER A 29 -8.03 -1.41 -1.57
C SER A 29 -7.78 -0.16 -2.41
N VAL A 30 -6.59 -0.06 -3.01
CA VAL A 30 -6.21 1.05 -3.89
C VAL A 30 -5.12 0.61 -4.87
N ASP A 31 -5.28 1.02 -6.13
CA ASP A 31 -4.27 0.85 -7.17
C ASP A 31 -3.71 2.21 -7.58
N VAL A 32 -2.40 2.25 -7.87
CA VAL A 32 -1.71 3.40 -8.45
C VAL A 32 -1.02 2.96 -9.73
N LYS A 33 -1.38 3.61 -10.84
CA LYS A 33 -0.83 3.33 -12.16
C LYS A 33 0.47 4.09 -12.38
N GLN A 34 1.30 3.60 -13.29
CA GLN A 34 2.52 4.27 -13.69
C GLN A 34 2.20 5.66 -14.26
N GLY A 35 2.87 6.69 -13.73
CA GLY A 35 2.64 8.08 -14.12
C GLY A 35 1.45 8.76 -13.42
N GLU A 36 0.71 8.03 -12.58
CA GLU A 36 -0.38 8.59 -11.79
C GLU A 36 0.13 9.36 -10.56
N SER A 37 -0.54 10.46 -10.22
CA SER A 37 -0.36 11.15 -8.95
C SER A 37 -1.54 10.89 -8.03
N LEU A 38 -1.34 10.07 -7.00
CA LEU A 38 -2.35 9.79 -5.98
C LEU A 38 -2.29 10.87 -4.87
N VAL A 39 -3.46 11.40 -4.50
CA VAL A 39 -3.62 12.31 -3.34
C VAL A 39 -4.52 11.67 -2.31
N ILE A 40 -4.04 11.56 -1.06
CA ILE A 40 -4.81 11.01 0.06
C ILE A 40 -5.27 12.17 0.97
N VAL A 41 -6.59 12.35 1.10
CA VAL A 41 -7.20 13.42 1.89
C VAL A 41 -8.00 12.85 3.07
N GLY A 42 -8.06 13.59 4.18
CA GLY A 42 -8.83 13.21 5.36
C GLY A 42 -8.33 13.85 6.65
N GLY A 43 -9.12 13.78 7.72
CA GLY A 43 -8.76 14.31 9.04
C GLY A 43 -7.53 13.66 9.67
N SER A 44 -6.96 14.29 10.71
CA SER A 44 -5.89 13.68 11.50
C SER A 44 -6.34 12.34 12.09
N GLY A 45 -5.47 11.32 12.08
CA GLY A 45 -5.78 9.99 12.62
C GLY A 45 -6.57 9.05 11.69
N GLN A 46 -7.00 9.49 10.51
CA GLN A 46 -7.77 8.67 9.56
C GLN A 46 -6.93 7.72 8.69
N GLY A 47 -5.74 7.32 9.13
CA GLY A 47 -4.95 6.30 8.43
C GLY A 47 -4.10 6.76 7.23
N LYS A 48 -4.10 8.03 6.83
CA LYS A 48 -3.30 8.52 5.67
C LYS A 48 -1.81 8.13 5.72
N SER A 49 -1.13 8.44 6.82
CA SER A 49 0.28 8.07 7.00
C SER A 49 0.47 6.56 7.14
N VAL A 50 -0.56 5.85 7.58
CA VAL A 50 -0.55 4.38 7.66
C VAL A 50 -0.61 3.80 6.25
N THR A 51 -1.54 4.26 5.41
CA THR A 51 -1.62 3.89 3.98
C THR A 51 -0.29 4.13 3.26
N LEU A 52 0.29 5.33 3.41
CA LEU A 52 1.58 5.65 2.79
C LEU A 52 2.70 4.73 3.27
N LYS A 53 2.78 4.43 4.58
CA LYS A 53 3.80 3.51 5.13
C LYS A 53 3.68 2.09 4.58
N HIS A 54 2.47 1.61 4.28
CA HIS A 54 2.29 0.32 3.60
C HIS A 54 2.86 0.39 2.18
N MET A 55 2.50 1.41 1.40
CA MET A 55 2.97 1.59 0.01
C MET A 55 4.49 1.61 -0.14
N ILE A 56 5.21 2.13 0.85
CA ILE A 56 6.70 2.19 0.85
C ILE A 56 7.34 1.07 1.68
N GLY A 57 6.56 0.05 2.06
CA GLY A 57 7.03 -1.11 2.79
C GLY A 57 7.54 -0.82 4.20
N LEU A 58 7.30 0.35 4.79
CA LEU A 58 7.70 0.67 6.18
C LEU A 58 6.76 0.09 7.24
N MET A 59 5.62 -0.45 6.83
CA MET A 59 4.65 -1.10 7.71
C MET A 59 4.00 -2.27 6.98
N GLN A 60 3.90 -3.42 7.65
CA GLN A 60 3.09 -4.54 7.18
C GLN A 60 1.64 -4.39 7.65
N PRO A 61 0.67 -4.78 6.81
CA PRO A 61 -0.72 -4.83 7.21
C PRO A 61 -0.95 -5.96 8.22
N ASP A 62 -2.09 -5.94 8.90
CA ASP A 62 -2.50 -7.08 9.74
C ASP A 62 -3.16 -8.18 8.91
N ASP A 63 -3.83 -7.80 7.82
CA ASP A 63 -4.38 -8.69 6.78
C ASP A 63 -4.32 -8.00 5.40
N GLY A 64 -4.37 -8.78 4.33
CA GLY A 64 -4.26 -8.33 2.95
C GLY A 64 -2.82 -8.25 2.41
N HIS A 65 -2.67 -7.71 1.21
CA HIS A 65 -1.41 -7.74 0.44
C HIS A 65 -1.02 -6.36 -0.11
N VAL A 66 0.29 -6.11 -0.14
CA VAL A 66 0.87 -4.89 -0.71
C VAL A 66 1.83 -5.26 -1.82
N TYR A 67 1.47 -4.89 -3.05
CA TYR A 67 2.31 -5.10 -4.22
C TYR A 67 3.00 -3.80 -4.64
N VAL A 68 4.30 -3.87 -4.90
CA VAL A 68 5.07 -2.77 -5.50
C VAL A 68 5.89 -3.31 -6.66
N LEU A 69 5.69 -2.74 -7.84
CA LEU A 69 6.28 -3.19 -9.11
C LEU A 69 6.03 -4.69 -9.39
N GLY A 70 4.86 -5.19 -8.96
CA GLY A 70 4.47 -6.59 -9.10
C GLY A 70 4.97 -7.53 -7.99
N GLU A 71 5.80 -7.06 -7.07
CA GLU A 71 6.34 -7.84 -5.96
C GLU A 71 5.48 -7.68 -4.70
N ASP A 72 5.06 -8.79 -4.10
CA ASP A 72 4.31 -8.80 -2.84
C ASP A 72 5.24 -8.55 -1.64
N LEU A 73 5.20 -7.34 -1.10
CA LEU A 73 6.04 -6.92 0.01
C LEU A 73 5.77 -7.70 1.32
N CYS A 74 4.60 -8.33 1.45
CA CYS A 74 4.25 -9.12 2.62
C CYS A 74 4.95 -10.49 2.64
N CYS A 75 5.33 -10.98 1.45
CA CYS A 75 6.01 -12.27 1.26
C CYS A 75 7.54 -12.14 1.17
N LEU A 76 8.10 -10.92 1.20
CA LEU A 76 9.53 -10.70 1.06
C LEU A 76 10.27 -10.86 2.40
N GLU A 77 11.48 -11.43 2.31
CA GLU A 77 12.43 -11.43 3.42
C GLU A 77 12.92 -10.01 3.75
N ALA A 78 13.31 -9.77 5.00
CA ALA A 78 13.72 -8.43 5.45
C ALA A 78 14.85 -7.82 4.60
N LYS A 79 15.78 -8.66 4.12
CA LYS A 79 16.88 -8.24 3.24
C LYS A 79 16.38 -7.75 1.88
N GLU A 80 15.35 -8.38 1.34
CA GLU A 80 14.76 -8.08 0.04
C GLU A 80 13.85 -6.87 0.08
N LEU A 81 13.09 -6.73 1.16
CA LEU A 81 12.23 -5.58 1.42
C LEU A 81 13.02 -4.26 1.51
N ASN A 82 14.28 -4.31 1.96
CA ASN A 82 15.16 -3.15 1.98
C ASN A 82 15.44 -2.56 0.59
N ARG A 83 15.20 -3.30 -0.51
CA ARG A 83 15.31 -2.75 -1.87
C ARG A 83 14.22 -1.72 -2.18
N PHE A 84 13.09 -1.78 -1.46
CA PHE A 84 11.94 -0.90 -1.65
C PHE A 84 11.89 0.28 -0.67
N ARG A 85 12.80 0.30 0.33
CA ARG A 85 12.85 1.31 1.40
C ARG A 85 13.97 2.35 1.26
N ARG A 86 14.71 2.31 0.15
CA ARG A 86 15.90 3.17 -0.09
C ARG A 86 15.56 4.38 -0.93
#